data_AF-A0A968STK5-F1
#
_entry.id   AF-A0A968STK5-F1
#
_cell.length_a   1.000
_cell.length_b   1.000
_cell.length_c   1.000
_cell.angle_alpha   90.00
_cell.angle_beta   90.00
_cell.angle_gamma   90.00
#
_symmetry.space_group_name_H-M   'P 1'
#
loop_
_entity.id
_entity.type
_entity.pdbx_description
1 polymer ?
#
loop_
_entity_poly.entity_id
_entity_poly.type
_entity_poly.pdbx_seq_one_letter_code
_entity_poly.pdbx_strand_id
1 'polypeptide(L)'
;MLTWHSGNINGSKWLKEFFELTPLSTSEQTKIKNEVQNGVKNIIYANLMSGVIHALVVFLMMILFGVNNIFLLTILTLFIGILPISPSEFGYIIPLAIIFNSNPLIAVLLAIFAELVILFVNYVITPKIIASSQEINQTLILTSILSGIGIFGIMGFIIGPLIMLLIQTLFEILKKNQNLQT
;
A
#
# COMPACT_ATOMS: atom_id res chain seq x y z
N MET A 1 10.78 -33.25 21.37
CA MET A 1 9.42 -32.68 21.51
C MET A 1 9.58 -31.17 21.67
N LEU A 2 9.68 -30.44 20.56
CA LEU A 2 9.91 -29.00 20.55
C LEU A 2 8.57 -28.30 20.84
N THR A 3 8.42 -27.80 22.06
CA THR A 3 7.25 -27.00 22.44
C THR A 3 7.40 -25.63 21.82
N TRP A 4 6.69 -25.43 20.71
CA TRP A 4 6.37 -24.12 20.16
C TRP A 4 5.75 -23.27 21.28
N HIS A 5 6.55 -22.41 21.91
CA HIS A 5 6.03 -21.34 22.76
C HIS A 5 5.29 -20.39 21.83
N SER A 6 3.97 -20.32 22.01
CA SER A 6 3.10 -19.42 21.26
C SER A 6 3.67 -18.01 21.34
N GLY A 7 4.25 -17.57 20.21
CA GLY A 7 4.68 -16.20 20.00
C GLY A 7 3.44 -15.31 20.04
N ASN A 8 3.09 -14.90 21.25
CA ASN A 8 2.11 -13.87 21.48
C ASN A 8 2.82 -12.56 21.09
N ILE A 9 2.84 -12.26 19.79
CA ILE A 9 3.42 -11.04 19.23
C ILE A 9 2.48 -9.89 19.62
N ASN A 10 2.52 -9.54 20.90
CA ASN A 10 1.71 -8.48 21.44
C ASN A 10 2.46 -7.19 21.14
N GLY A 11 2.20 -6.61 19.95
CA GLY A 11 2.91 -5.42 19.47
C GLY A 11 2.85 -4.24 20.46
N SER A 12 1.79 -4.19 21.28
CA SER A 12 1.65 -3.24 22.39
C SER A 12 2.70 -3.41 23.49
N LYS A 13 3.13 -4.65 23.77
CA LYS A 13 4.17 -4.95 24.76
C LYS A 13 5.54 -4.49 24.27
N TRP A 14 5.88 -4.81 23.02
CA TRP A 14 7.13 -4.39 22.38
C TRP A 14 7.24 -2.88 22.25
N LEU A 15 6.14 -2.20 21.90
CA LEU A 15 6.10 -0.74 21.87
C LEU A 15 6.33 -0.14 23.26
N LYS A 16 5.75 -0.75 24.30
CA LYS A 16 5.92 -0.29 25.68
C LYS A 16 7.37 -0.45 26.15
N GLU A 17 7.97 -1.63 25.94
CA GLU A 17 9.38 -1.89 26.26
C GLU A 17 10.33 -0.98 25.47
N PHE A 18 10.07 -0.75 24.18
CA PHE A 18 10.85 0.19 23.36
C PHE A 18 10.79 1.61 23.92
N PHE A 19 9.61 2.12 24.25
CA PHE A 19 9.47 3.46 24.80
C PHE A 19 10.08 3.62 26.20
N GLU A 20 10.02 2.58 27.03
CA GLU A 20 10.68 2.54 28.34
C GLU A 20 12.21 2.59 28.24
N LEU A 21 12.80 2.07 27.16
CA LEU A 21 14.25 2.07 26.93
C LEU A 21 14.78 3.34 26.24
N THR A 22 13.89 4.22 25.77
CA THR A 22 14.27 5.45 25.05
C THR A 22 14.03 6.71 25.89
N PRO A 23 14.89 7.74 25.82
CA PRO A 23 14.69 9.01 26.54
C PRO A 23 13.66 9.90 25.84
N LEU A 24 12.52 9.34 25.42
CA LEU A 24 11.47 10.06 24.71
C LEU A 24 10.42 10.59 25.68
N SER A 25 10.08 11.87 25.52
CA SER A 25 8.96 12.49 26.24
C SER A 25 7.63 11.85 25.85
N THR A 26 6.64 11.92 26.74
CA THR A 26 5.28 11.42 26.48
C THR A 26 4.66 12.02 25.20
N SER A 27 5.02 13.27 24.87
CA SER A 27 4.57 13.95 23.66
C SER A 27 5.14 13.30 22.39
N GLU A 28 6.41 12.92 22.39
CA GLU A 28 7.08 12.26 21.25
C GLU A 28 6.59 10.84 21.05
N GLN A 29 6.41 10.08 22.13
CA GLN A 29 5.82 8.74 22.07
C GLN A 29 4.40 8.78 21.48
N THR A 30 3.59 9.77 21.89
CA THR A 30 2.24 9.99 21.35
C THR A 30 2.30 10.38 19.88
N LYS A 31 3.25 11.22 19.46
CA LYS A 31 3.46 11.56 18.04
C LYS A 31 3.74 10.31 17.21
N ILE A 32 4.72 9.48 17.61
CA ILE A 32 5.07 8.24 16.90
C ILE A 32 3.86 7.31 16.79
N LYS A 33 3.14 7.10 17.90
CA LYS A 33 1.94 6.26 17.90
C LYS A 33 0.90 6.75 16.90
N ASN A 34 0.64 8.06 16.87
CA ASN A 34 -0.32 8.66 15.96
C ASN A 34 0.14 8.54 14.50
N GLU A 35 1.43 8.77 14.20
CA GLU A 35 1.97 8.62 12.85
C GLU A 35 1.84 7.17 12.34
N VAL A 36 2.14 6.18 13.18
CA VAL A 36 1.97 4.76 12.82
C VAL A 36 0.50 4.42 12.59
N GLN A 37 -0.39 4.84 13.49
CA GLN A 37 -1.82 4.59 13.36
C GLN A 37 -2.39 5.25 12.10
N ASN A 38 -1.99 6.49 11.82
CA ASN A 38 -2.39 7.22 10.62
C ASN A 38 -1.83 6.56 9.36
N GLY A 39 -0.56 6.12 9.36
CA GLY A 39 0.05 5.41 8.24
C GLY A 39 -0.69 4.10 7.90
N VAL A 40 -0.99 3.28 8.91
CA VAL A 40 -1.77 2.05 8.73
C VAL A 40 -3.17 2.36 8.18
N LYS A 41 -3.84 3.36 8.76
CA LYS A 41 -5.17 3.80 8.30
C LYS A 41 -5.11 4.25 6.84
N ASN A 42 -4.16 5.12 6.48
CA ASN A 42 -4.00 5.64 5.14
C ASN A 42 -3.74 4.54 4.11
N ILE A 43 -2.95 3.52 4.46
CA ILE A 43 -2.73 2.35 3.60
C ILE A 43 -4.04 1.58 3.36
N ILE A 44 -4.83 1.34 4.41
CA ILE A 44 -6.12 0.66 4.28
C ILE A 44 -7.06 1.48 3.38
N TYR A 45 -7.16 2.79 3.59
CA TYR A 45 -7.97 3.68 2.75
C TYR A 45 -7.50 3.72 1.30
N ALA A 46 -6.19 3.75 1.06
CA ALA A 46 -5.62 3.76 -0.27
C ALA A 46 -5.96 2.48 -1.03
N ASN A 47 -5.86 1.32 -0.38
CA ASN A 47 -6.20 0.04 -1.00
C ASN A 47 -7.71 -0.07 -1.28
N LEU A 48 -8.56 0.33 -0.33
CA LEU A 48 -10.01 0.37 -0.55
C LEU A 48 -10.38 1.26 -1.74
N MET A 49 -9.83 2.48 -1.80
CA MET A 49 -10.12 3.41 -2.89
C MET A 49 -9.61 2.89 -4.23
N SER A 50 -8.41 2.31 -4.25
CA SER A 50 -7.82 1.70 -5.45
C SER A 50 -8.68 0.55 -5.97
N GLY A 51 -9.10 -0.37 -5.09
CA GLY A 51 -9.98 -1.48 -5.44
C GLY A 51 -11.32 -1.03 -6.03
N VAL A 52 -11.91 0.05 -5.50
CA VAL A 52 -13.13 0.64 -6.07
C VAL A 52 -12.88 1.21 -7.46
N ILE A 53 -11.80 1.97 -7.65
CA ILE A 53 -11.47 2.55 -8.96
C ILE A 53 -11.23 1.44 -9.99
N HIS A 54 -10.47 0.41 -9.65
CA HIS A 54 -10.22 -0.73 -10.54
C HIS A 54 -11.50 -1.49 -10.89
N ALA A 55 -12.38 -1.73 -9.92
CA ALA A 55 -13.66 -2.38 -10.17
C ALA A 55 -14.55 -1.55 -11.11
N LEU A 56 -14.57 -0.22 -10.94
CA LEU A 56 -15.32 0.67 -11.83
C LEU A 56 -14.79 0.64 -13.27
N VAL A 57 -13.47 0.62 -13.45
CA VAL A 57 -12.85 0.49 -14.76
C VAL A 57 -13.25 -0.83 -15.43
N VAL A 58 -13.11 -1.95 -14.72
CA VAL A 58 -13.51 -3.26 -15.23
C VAL A 58 -15.00 -3.31 -15.57
N PHE A 59 -15.86 -2.77 -14.70
CA PHE A 59 -17.30 -2.70 -14.93
C PHE A 59 -17.65 -1.95 -16.21
N LEU A 60 -17.07 -0.75 -16.39
CA LEU A 60 -17.30 0.07 -17.59
C LEU A 60 -16.83 -0.63 -18.85
N MET A 61 -15.64 -1.26 -18.82
CA MET A 61 -15.14 -2.05 -19.96
C MET A 61 -16.13 -3.17 -20.30
N MET A 62 -16.58 -3.94 -19.31
CA MET A 62 -17.45 -5.08 -19.55
C MET A 62 -18.84 -4.70 -20.10
N ILE A 63 -19.40 -3.56 -19.65
CA ILE A 63 -20.65 -3.02 -20.20
C ILE A 63 -20.48 -2.61 -21.66
N LEU A 64 -19.41 -1.88 -21.98
CA LEU A 64 -19.18 -1.39 -23.34
C LEU A 64 -19.03 -2.52 -24.36
N PHE A 65 -18.56 -3.69 -23.93
CA PHE A 65 -18.32 -4.86 -24.79
C PHE A 65 -19.33 -6.00 -24.61
N GLY A 66 -20.40 -5.78 -23.84
CA GLY A 66 -21.50 -6.75 -23.71
C GLY A 66 -21.07 -8.10 -23.14
N VAL A 67 -20.10 -8.14 -22.23
CA VAL A 67 -19.63 -9.40 -21.63
C VAL A 67 -20.67 -9.91 -20.64
N ASN A 68 -21.13 -11.16 -20.76
CA ASN A 68 -22.26 -11.66 -19.96
C ASN A 68 -22.05 -11.67 -18.43
N ASN A 69 -20.80 -11.81 -17.94
CA ASN A 69 -20.50 -12.02 -16.52
C ASN A 69 -20.08 -10.73 -15.76
N ILE A 70 -20.67 -9.58 -16.12
CA ILE A 70 -20.28 -8.23 -15.62
C ILE A 70 -20.19 -8.17 -14.10
N PHE A 71 -21.27 -8.55 -13.41
CA PHE A 71 -21.36 -8.42 -11.95
C PHE A 71 -20.34 -9.31 -11.23
N LEU A 72 -20.19 -10.56 -11.66
CA LEU A 72 -19.27 -11.51 -11.05
C LEU A 72 -17.83 -11.01 -11.12
N LEU A 73 -17.37 -10.61 -12.32
CA LEU A 73 -15.98 -10.20 -12.53
C LEU A 73 -15.68 -8.82 -11.93
N THR A 74 -16.65 -7.92 -11.89
CA THR A 74 -16.54 -6.62 -11.22
C THR A 74 -16.40 -6.79 -9.70
N ILE A 75 -17.27 -7.61 -9.10
CA ILE A 75 -17.22 -7.89 -7.65
C ILE A 75 -15.91 -8.59 -7.28
N LEU A 76 -15.48 -9.57 -8.09
CA LEU A 76 -14.21 -10.24 -7.90
C LEU A 76 -13.04 -9.25 -7.95
N THR A 77 -13.03 -8.34 -8.93
CA THR A 77 -12.04 -7.27 -9.05
C THR A 77 -12.03 -6.37 -7.82
N LEU A 78 -13.20 -6.02 -7.28
CA LEU A 78 -13.31 -5.22 -6.06
C LEU A 78 -12.65 -5.93 -4.88
N PHE A 79 -12.99 -7.20 -4.63
CA PHE A 79 -12.41 -7.96 -3.51
C PHE A 79 -10.90 -8.15 -3.66
N ILE A 80 -10.43 -8.46 -4.88
CA ILE A 80 -9.01 -8.59 -5.20
C ILE A 80 -8.29 -7.26 -4.98
N GLY A 81 -8.83 -6.15 -5.48
CA GLY A 81 -8.21 -4.83 -5.39
C GLY A 81 -8.16 -4.23 -3.98
N ILE A 82 -8.96 -4.74 -3.04
CA ILE A 82 -8.88 -4.34 -1.62
C ILE A 82 -7.68 -4.99 -0.92
N LEU A 83 -7.18 -6.10 -1.42
CA LEU A 83 -6.05 -6.79 -0.81
C LEU A 83 -4.77 -5.96 -0.97
N PRO A 84 -4.01 -5.68 0.10
CA PRO A 84 -2.81 -4.85 0.04
C PRO A 84 -1.73 -5.36 -0.91
N ILE A 85 -1.76 -6.67 -1.21
CA ILE A 85 -0.72 -7.40 -1.92
C ILE A 85 -1.17 -7.71 -3.35
N SER A 86 -2.43 -7.46 -3.69
CA SER A 86 -2.91 -7.94 -4.98
C SER A 86 -2.33 -7.10 -6.10
N PRO A 87 -1.71 -7.75 -7.10
CA PRO A 87 -1.54 -7.13 -8.41
C PRO A 87 -2.95 -6.84 -8.90
N SER A 88 -3.31 -5.56 -8.94
CA SER A 88 -4.66 -5.13 -9.29
C SER A 88 -4.99 -5.51 -10.74
N GLU A 89 -3.97 -5.91 -11.48
CA GLU A 89 -4.05 -6.37 -12.85
C GLU A 89 -4.91 -7.63 -13.04
N PHE A 90 -5.02 -8.48 -12.02
CA PHE A 90 -5.80 -9.72 -12.15
C PHE A 90 -7.29 -9.50 -12.42
N GLY A 91 -7.84 -8.37 -12.01
CA GLY A 91 -9.26 -8.07 -12.20
C GLY A 91 -9.66 -7.91 -13.67
N TYR A 92 -8.77 -7.36 -14.50
CA TYR A 92 -9.08 -7.02 -15.89
C TYR A 92 -8.59 -8.06 -16.90
N ILE A 93 -7.64 -8.94 -16.53
CA ILE A 93 -7.08 -9.97 -17.43
C ILE A 93 -8.17 -10.91 -17.98
N ILE A 94 -9.08 -11.36 -17.13
CA ILE A 94 -10.15 -12.28 -17.53
C ILE A 94 -11.11 -11.61 -18.54
N PRO A 95 -11.66 -10.41 -18.27
CA PRO A 95 -12.42 -9.63 -19.26
C PRO A 95 -11.67 -9.44 -20.59
N LEU A 96 -10.39 -9.06 -20.55
CA LEU A 96 -9.59 -8.85 -21.75
C LEU A 96 -9.43 -10.12 -22.58
N ALA A 97 -9.20 -11.28 -21.94
CA ALA A 97 -9.09 -12.56 -22.63
C ALA A 97 -10.40 -12.93 -23.35
N ILE A 98 -11.55 -12.63 -22.73
CA ILE A 98 -12.86 -12.84 -23.36
C ILE A 98 -13.02 -11.93 -24.59
N ILE A 99 -12.69 -10.64 -24.46
CA ILE A 99 -12.81 -9.66 -25.55
C ILE A 99 -11.82 -9.95 -26.69
N PHE A 100 -10.63 -10.47 -26.38
CA PHE A 100 -9.61 -10.79 -27.38
C PHE A 100 -10.10 -11.85 -28.38
N ASN A 101 -10.92 -12.81 -27.93
CA ASN A 101 -11.50 -13.83 -28.81
C ASN A 101 -12.51 -13.26 -29.82
N SER A 102 -13.18 -12.15 -29.50
CA SER A 102 -14.17 -11.53 -30.39
C SER A 102 -13.55 -10.41 -31.22
N ASN A 103 -12.75 -9.54 -30.62
CA ASN A 103 -12.07 -8.45 -31.31
C ASN A 103 -10.69 -8.14 -30.69
N PRO A 104 -9.60 -8.69 -31.25
CA PRO A 104 -8.25 -8.51 -30.74
C PRO A 104 -7.80 -7.05 -30.69
N LEU A 105 -8.16 -6.24 -31.69
CA LEU A 105 -7.74 -4.84 -31.77
C LEU A 105 -8.33 -4.04 -30.60
N ILE A 106 -9.63 -4.24 -30.34
CA ILE A 106 -10.33 -3.63 -29.22
C ILE A 106 -9.75 -4.10 -27.89
N ALA A 107 -9.47 -5.40 -27.74
CA ALA A 107 -8.88 -5.94 -26.53
C ALA A 107 -7.51 -5.30 -26.22
N VAL A 108 -6.68 -5.06 -27.24
CA VAL A 108 -5.37 -4.40 -27.07
C VAL A 108 -5.55 -2.94 -26.64
N LEU A 109 -6.45 -2.19 -27.28
CA LEU A 109 -6.71 -0.79 -26.90
C LEU A 109 -7.21 -0.67 -25.46
N LEU A 110 -8.09 -1.59 -25.06
CA LEU A 110 -8.59 -1.69 -23.70
C LEU A 110 -7.53 -2.09 -22.70
N ALA A 111 -6.62 -2.99 -23.07
CA ALA A 111 -5.50 -3.37 -22.22
C ALA A 111 -4.61 -2.17 -21.93
N ILE A 112 -4.27 -1.39 -22.95
CA ILE A 112 -3.49 -0.15 -22.80
C ILE A 112 -4.23 0.84 -21.91
N PHE A 113 -5.53 1.03 -22.12
CA PHE A 113 -6.33 1.93 -21.30
C PHE A 113 -6.40 1.50 -19.84
N ALA A 114 -6.70 0.23 -19.57
CA ALA A 114 -6.76 -0.32 -18.21
C ALA A 114 -5.41 -0.18 -17.50
N GLU A 115 -4.32 -0.48 -18.21
CA GLU A 115 -2.97 -0.34 -17.69
C GLU A 115 -2.66 1.11 -17.34
N LEU A 116 -2.96 2.07 -18.23
CA LEU A 116 -2.76 3.49 -17.96
C LEU A 116 -3.51 3.97 -16.71
N VAL A 117 -4.76 3.51 -16.51
CA VAL A 117 -5.52 3.86 -15.32
C VAL A 117 -4.88 3.25 -14.07
N ILE A 118 -4.43 2.01 -14.12
CA ILE A 118 -3.80 1.33 -12.98
C ILE A 118 -2.48 1.97 -12.62
N LEU A 119 -1.64 2.30 -13.61
CA LEU A 119 -0.42 3.08 -13.40
C LEU A 119 -0.77 4.41 -12.72
N PHE A 120 -1.81 5.11 -13.18
CA PHE A 120 -2.24 6.36 -12.56
C PHE A 120 -2.70 6.17 -11.10
N VAL A 121 -3.51 5.14 -10.82
CA VAL A 121 -3.94 4.84 -9.45
C VAL A 121 -2.73 4.52 -8.57
N ASN A 122 -1.87 3.60 -9.00
CA ASN A 122 -0.75 3.07 -8.22
C ASN A 122 0.37 4.08 -7.99
N TYR A 123 0.65 4.97 -8.96
CA TYR A 123 1.75 5.92 -8.86
C TYR A 123 1.32 7.34 -8.51
N VAL A 124 0.03 7.68 -8.60
CA VAL A 124 -0.47 9.02 -8.27
C VAL A 124 -1.47 8.99 -7.12
N ILE A 125 -2.54 8.20 -7.22
CA ILE A 125 -3.62 8.24 -6.23
C ILE A 125 -3.18 7.58 -4.92
N THR A 126 -2.69 6.35 -4.98
CA THR A 126 -2.26 5.57 -3.82
C THR A 126 -1.18 6.29 -3.01
N PRO A 127 -0.09 6.80 -3.61
CA PRO A 127 0.92 7.55 -2.86
C PRO A 127 0.39 8.85 -2.28
N LYS A 128 -0.54 9.55 -2.96
CA LYS A 128 -1.17 10.76 -2.41
C LYS A 128 -2.05 10.48 -1.20
N ILE A 129 -2.75 9.34 -1.17
CA ILE A 129 -3.55 8.92 -0.02
C ILE A 129 -2.64 8.46 1.13
N ILE A 130 -1.54 7.75 0.81
CA ILE A 130 -0.59 7.23 1.80
C ILE A 130 0.29 8.33 2.39
N ALA A 131 0.62 9.38 1.62
CA ALA A 131 1.53 10.43 2.02
C ALA A 131 1.20 10.96 3.42
N SER A 132 2.08 10.70 4.38
CA SER A 132 2.11 11.45 5.63
C SER A 132 2.69 12.83 5.33
N SER A 133 2.34 13.82 6.14
CA SER A 133 2.67 15.24 5.95
C SER A 133 4.17 15.58 6.10
N GLN A 134 5.07 14.60 6.00
CA GLN A 134 6.52 14.80 6.01
C GLN A 134 7.07 14.66 4.60
N GLU A 135 7.89 15.63 4.19
CA GLU A 135 8.62 15.58 2.92
C GLU A 135 9.73 14.52 3.02
N ILE A 136 9.35 13.26 2.82
CA ILE A 136 10.30 12.16 2.71
C ILE A 136 11.08 12.38 1.41
N ASN A 137 12.40 12.51 1.50
CA ASN A 137 13.27 12.59 0.33
C ASN A 137 12.97 11.41 -0.61
N GLN A 138 12.63 11.69 -1.87
CA GLN A 138 12.25 10.68 -2.86
C GLN A 138 13.30 9.58 -3.04
N THR A 139 14.58 9.92 -2.86
CA THR A 139 15.70 8.97 -2.88
C THR A 139 15.59 7.95 -1.74
N LEU A 140 15.16 8.39 -0.56
CA LEU A 140 14.94 7.52 0.60
C LEU A 140 13.75 6.58 0.39
N ILE A 141 12.68 7.05 -0.25
CA ILE A 141 11.56 6.18 -0.65
C ILE A 141 12.05 5.10 -1.62
N LEU A 142 12.77 5.49 -2.68
CA LEU A 142 13.25 4.55 -3.69
C LEU A 142 14.20 3.50 -3.09
N THR A 143 15.16 3.93 -2.28
CA THR A 143 16.09 3.01 -1.58
C THR A 143 15.35 2.09 -0.60
N SER A 144 14.30 2.58 0.06
CA SER A 144 13.48 1.78 0.97
C SER A 144 12.70 0.69 0.24
N ILE A 145 12.17 0.98 -0.96
CA ILE A 145 11.48 0.00 -1.80
C ILE A 145 12.49 -1.06 -2.28
N LEU A 146 13.64 -0.65 -2.82
CA LEU A 146 14.65 -1.58 -3.33
C LEU A 146 15.19 -2.50 -2.22
N SER A 147 15.52 -1.92 -1.06
CA SER A 147 16.01 -2.67 0.10
C SER A 147 14.92 -3.57 0.68
N GLY A 148 13.69 -3.05 0.77
CA GLY A 148 12.53 -3.78 1.24
C GLY A 148 12.24 -4.99 0.37
N ILE A 149 12.29 -4.84 -0.96
CA ILE A 149 12.07 -5.96 -1.90
C ILE A 149 13.14 -7.03 -1.72
N GLY A 150 14.41 -6.63 -1.52
CA GLY A 150 15.50 -7.57 -1.27
C GLY A 150 15.32 -8.42 0.00
N ILE A 151 14.63 -7.91 1.03
CA ILE A 151 14.47 -8.58 2.34
C ILE A 151 13.12 -9.30 2.44
N PHE A 152 12.05 -8.64 2.03
CA PHE A 152 10.66 -9.08 2.25
C PHE A 152 9.96 -9.52 0.96
N GLY A 153 10.67 -9.58 -0.17
CA GLY A 153 10.07 -9.89 -1.47
C GLY A 153 9.04 -8.82 -1.88
N ILE A 154 7.94 -9.22 -2.50
CA ILE A 154 6.92 -8.26 -2.97
C ILE A 154 6.32 -7.41 -1.84
N MET A 155 6.25 -7.95 -0.62
CA MET A 155 5.81 -7.21 0.58
C MET A 155 6.71 -6.01 0.90
N GLY A 156 7.96 -6.06 0.44
CA GLY A 156 8.94 -5.01 0.59
C GLY A 156 8.54 -3.66 0.02
N PHE A 157 7.65 -3.65 -0.98
CA PHE A 157 7.11 -2.41 -1.55
C PHE A 157 6.28 -1.61 -0.53
N ILE A 158 5.60 -2.29 0.40
CA ILE A 158 4.78 -1.68 1.45
C ILE A 158 5.61 -1.50 2.73
N ILE A 159 6.33 -2.55 3.13
CA ILE A 159 7.09 -2.58 4.38
C ILE A 159 8.27 -1.61 4.33
N GLY A 160 8.95 -1.48 3.19
CA GLY A 160 10.12 -0.61 3.01
C GLY A 160 9.84 0.87 3.34
N PRO A 161 8.87 1.52 2.65
CA PRO A 161 8.51 2.91 2.93
C PRO A 161 8.02 3.14 4.36
N LEU A 162 7.28 2.19 4.94
CA LEU A 162 6.82 2.28 6.33
C LEU A 162 7.97 2.29 7.33
N ILE A 163 8.96 1.41 7.14
CA ILE A 163 10.16 1.39 7.99
C ILE A 163 10.96 2.69 7.81
N MET A 164 11.09 3.19 6.58
CA MET A 164 11.78 4.46 6.32
C MET A 164 11.07 5.64 6.99
N LEU A 165 9.74 5.70 6.95
CA LEU A 165 8.95 6.71 7.65
C LEU A 165 9.20 6.68 9.16
N LEU A 166 9.25 5.48 9.76
CA LEU A 166 9.57 5.30 11.18
C LEU A 166 10.97 5.83 11.51
N ILE A 167 11.98 5.44 10.72
CA ILE A 167 13.37 5.87 10.89
C ILE A 167 13.46 7.40 10.80
N GLN A 168 12.84 8.02 9.81
CA GLN A 168 12.86 9.48 9.66
C GLN A 168 12.19 10.20 10.83
N THR A 169 11.03 9.70 11.26
CA THR A 169 10.33 10.25 12.43
C THR A 169 11.21 10.21 13.67
N LEU A 170 11.95 9.10 13.87
CA LEU A 170 12.91 8.99 14.97
C LEU A 170 14.07 9.97 14.81
N PHE A 171 14.66 10.10 13.62
CA PHE A 171 15.74 11.05 13.36
C PHE A 171 15.32 12.51 13.59
N GLU A 172 14.11 12.89 13.19
CA GLU A 172 13.58 14.24 13.44
C GLU A 172 13.47 14.53 14.93
N ILE A 173 12.97 13.57 15.70
CA ILE A 173 12.83 13.67 17.15
C ILE A 173 14.21 13.83 17.80
N LEU A 174 15.18 12.99 17.42
CA LEU A 174 16.55 13.07 17.94
C LEU A 174 17.22 14.42 17.61
N LYS A 175 17.08 14.88 16.37
CA LYS A 175 17.62 16.18 15.93
C LYS A 175 17.00 17.35 16.70
N LYS A 176 15.68 17.30 16.93
CA LYS A 176 14.99 18.33 17.72
C LYS A 176 15.51 18.37 19.16
N ASN A 177 15.76 17.22 19.78
CA ASN A 177 16.26 17.16 21.16
C ASN A 177 17.72 17.61 21.29
N GLN A 178 18.56 17.42 20.28
CA GLN A 178 19.91 17.98 20.27
C GLN A 178 19.92 19.51 20.15
N ASN A 179 19.06 20.07 19.29
CA ASN A 179 18.97 21.53 19.10
C ASN A 179 18.38 22.27 20.31
N LEU A 180 17.69 21.59 21.23
CA LEU A 180 17.18 22.17 22.48
C LEU A 180 18.24 22.22 23.60
N GLN A 181 19.43 21.63 23.38
CA GLN A 181 20.54 21.60 24.33
C GLN A 181 21.69 22.56 23.97
N THR A 182 21.58 23.29 22.86
CA THR A 182 22.52 24.34 22.39
C THR A 182 21.86 25.70 22.42
#